data_AF-A0A350V3G6-F1
#
_entry.id   AF-A0A350V3G6-F1
#
_cell.length_a   1.000
_cell.length_b   1.000
_cell.length_c   1.000
_cell.angle_alpha   90.00
_cell.angle_beta   90.00
_cell.angle_gamma   90.00
#
_symmetry.space_group_name_H-M   'P 1'
#
loop_
_entity.id
_entity.type
_entity.pdbx_description
1 polymer ?
#
loop_
_entity_poly.entity_id
_entity_poly.type
_entity_poly.pdbx_seq_one_letter_code
_entity_poly.pdbx_strand_id
1 'polypeptide(L)'
;MAKSKYVSNKNETIPLFKNRFLEYFSHIHPVTPVIVFVPVLLICAYFGFQRVPVLTGILAYAGGILLWTLIEYIIHRWVFHYQPKSETGKKIHFLVHGIHHDYPRDAT
;
A
#
# COMPACT_ATOMS: atom_id res chain seq x y z
N MET A 1 9.45 31.74 1.76
CA MET A 1 8.45 30.84 1.15
C MET A 1 8.67 29.45 1.72
N ALA A 2 7.63 28.79 2.23
CA ALA A 2 7.74 27.42 2.71
C ALA A 2 8.08 26.49 1.53
N LYS A 3 9.08 25.63 1.70
CA LYS A 3 9.45 24.64 0.69
C LYS A 3 8.27 23.67 0.50
N SER A 4 7.93 23.36 -0.74
CA SER A 4 6.91 22.35 -1.05
C SER A 4 7.25 21.03 -0.35
N LYS A 5 6.22 20.30 0.14
CA LYS A 5 6.36 18.96 0.74
C LYS A 5 6.47 17.85 -0.30
N TYR A 6 6.31 18.17 -1.57
CA TYR A 6 6.35 17.26 -2.72
C TYR A 6 7.24 17.82 -3.81
N VAL A 7 7.76 16.95 -4.69
CA VAL A 7 8.55 17.32 -5.86
C VAL A 7 7.63 17.78 -6.99
N SER A 8 6.56 17.03 -7.28
CA SER A 8 5.59 17.38 -8.31
C SER A 8 4.16 16.97 -7.95
N ASN A 9 3.20 17.79 -8.35
CA ASN A 9 1.76 17.54 -8.17
C ASN A 9 1.03 17.40 -9.51
N LYS A 10 1.77 17.08 -10.57
CA LYS A 10 1.20 16.68 -11.87
C LYS A 10 1.01 15.17 -11.86
N ASN A 11 0.11 14.68 -12.72
CA ASN A 11 0.07 13.26 -13.03
C ASN A 11 1.25 12.95 -13.95
N GLU A 12 2.38 12.62 -13.34
CA GLU A 12 3.61 12.28 -14.03
C GLU A 12 4.28 11.11 -13.35
N THR A 13 4.87 10.26 -14.18
CA THR A 13 5.52 9.03 -13.78
C THR A 13 7.02 9.18 -13.99
N ILE A 14 7.80 8.81 -12.99
CA ILE A 14 9.26 8.88 -13.05
C ILE A 14 9.88 7.49 -13.21
N PRO A 15 11.03 7.38 -13.91
CA PRO A 15 11.71 6.11 -14.00
C PRO A 15 12.45 5.78 -12.70
N LEU A 16 12.28 4.55 -12.21
CA LEU A 16 12.85 4.08 -10.94
C LEU A 16 14.04 3.15 -11.13
N PHE A 17 14.05 2.38 -12.22
CA PHE A 17 15.06 1.38 -12.51
C PHE A 17 15.60 1.50 -13.94
N LYS A 18 16.91 1.31 -14.09
CA LYS A 18 17.53 1.16 -15.43
C LYS A 18 17.13 -0.16 -16.10
N ASN A 19 16.81 -1.17 -15.30
CA ASN A 19 16.41 -2.49 -15.80
C ASN A 19 14.92 -2.46 -16.18
N ARG A 20 14.62 -2.71 -17.46
CA ARG A 20 13.26 -2.66 -18.01
C ARG A 20 12.28 -3.63 -17.34
N PHE A 21 12.77 -4.78 -16.87
CA PHE A 21 11.94 -5.76 -16.17
C PHE A 21 11.54 -5.24 -14.79
N LEU A 22 12.48 -4.70 -14.02
CA LEU A 22 12.16 -4.11 -12.71
C LEU A 22 11.28 -2.86 -12.83
N GLU A 23 11.55 -2.03 -13.83
CA GLU A 23 10.74 -0.84 -14.13
C GLU A 23 9.28 -1.21 -14.42
N TYR A 24 9.04 -2.29 -15.19
CA TYR A 24 7.67 -2.73 -15.46
C TYR A 24 6.89 -3.04 -14.17
N PHE A 25 7.53 -3.65 -13.16
CA PHE A 25 6.86 -3.97 -11.89
C PHE A 25 6.75 -2.79 -10.92
N SER A 26 7.32 -1.62 -11.25
CA SER A 26 7.20 -0.43 -10.41
C SER A 26 6.02 0.47 -10.76
N HIS A 27 5.26 0.14 -11.82
CA HIS A 27 4.04 0.82 -12.22
C HIS A 27 2.85 -0.13 -12.07
N ILE A 28 1.85 0.26 -11.29
CA ILE A 28 0.71 -0.60 -10.97
C ILE A 28 -0.62 0.15 -10.97
N HIS A 29 -1.49 -0.20 -11.93
CA HIS A 29 -2.77 0.48 -12.10
C HIS A 29 -3.56 0.49 -10.78
N PRO A 30 -4.21 1.60 -10.37
CA PRO A 30 -4.90 1.72 -9.08
C PRO A 30 -5.96 0.65 -8.78
N VAL A 31 -6.51 0.02 -9.83
CA VAL A 31 -7.49 -1.07 -9.71
C VAL A 31 -6.87 -2.42 -9.30
N THR A 32 -5.55 -2.57 -9.40
CA THR A 32 -4.87 -3.86 -9.22
C THR A 32 -5.12 -4.48 -7.83
N PRO A 33 -5.04 -3.73 -6.71
CA PRO A 33 -5.37 -4.30 -5.40
C PRO A 33 -6.79 -4.85 -5.33
N VAL A 34 -7.76 -4.20 -5.98
CA VAL A 34 -9.17 -4.65 -5.99
C VAL A 34 -9.28 -5.99 -6.73
N ILE A 35 -8.70 -6.08 -7.93
CA ILE A 35 -8.75 -7.30 -8.75
C ILE A 35 -8.05 -8.46 -8.07
N VAL A 36 -6.92 -8.21 -7.41
CA VAL A 36 -6.14 -9.26 -6.75
C VAL A 36 -6.80 -9.72 -5.44
N PHE A 37 -7.18 -8.79 -4.57
CA PHE A 37 -7.56 -9.14 -3.20
C PHE A 37 -9.06 -9.40 -3.01
N VAL A 38 -9.96 -8.82 -3.81
CA VAL A 38 -11.40 -9.10 -3.66
C VAL A 38 -11.73 -10.59 -3.88
N PRO A 39 -11.22 -11.27 -4.92
CA PRO A 39 -11.44 -12.71 -5.06
C PRO A 39 -10.91 -13.52 -3.87
N VAL A 40 -9.73 -13.17 -3.35
CA VAL A 40 -9.14 -13.82 -2.17
C VAL A 40 -10.06 -13.64 -0.95
N LEU A 41 -10.54 -12.43 -0.71
CA LEU A 41 -11.46 -12.13 0.39
C LEU A 41 -12.76 -12.93 0.26
N LEU A 42 -13.35 -13.01 -0.94
CA LEU A 42 -14.58 -13.77 -1.18
C LEU A 42 -14.39 -15.27 -0.97
N ILE A 43 -13.28 -15.83 -1.43
CA ILE A 43 -12.94 -17.25 -1.24
C ILE A 43 -12.74 -17.55 0.25
N CYS A 44 -11.96 -16.73 0.96
CA CYS A 44 -11.74 -16.88 2.40
C CYS A 44 -13.05 -16.74 3.18
N ALA A 45 -13.91 -15.79 2.81
CA ALA A 45 -15.22 -15.62 3.44
C ALA A 45 -16.12 -16.85 3.20
N TYR A 46 -16.22 -17.31 1.96
CA TYR A 46 -17.02 -18.49 1.60
C TYR A 46 -16.64 -19.72 2.43
N PHE A 47 -15.35 -20.07 2.46
CA PHE A 47 -14.89 -21.20 3.25
C PHE A 47 -14.95 -20.94 4.76
N GLY A 48 -14.75 -19.71 5.21
CA GLY A 48 -14.86 -19.34 6.61
C GLY A 48 -16.27 -19.56 7.16
N PHE A 49 -17.29 -19.06 6.46
CA PHE A 49 -18.69 -19.20 6.86
C PHE A 49 -19.23 -20.64 6.80
N GLN A 50 -18.55 -21.55 6.09
CA GLN A 50 -18.86 -22.97 6.16
C GLN A 50 -18.36 -23.64 7.46
N ARG A 51 -17.44 -23.01 8.18
CA ARG A 51 -16.75 -23.61 9.34
C ARG A 51 -17.18 -22.99 10.68
N VAL A 52 -17.80 -21.82 10.67
CA VAL A 52 -18.24 -21.12 11.88
C VAL A 52 -19.68 -20.64 11.76
N PRO A 53 -20.41 -20.48 12.88
CA PRO A 53 -21.72 -19.83 12.87
C PRO A 53 -21.66 -18.44 12.23
N VAL A 54 -22.72 -18.04 11.54
CA VAL A 54 -22.79 -16.77 10.81
C VAL A 54 -22.46 -15.57 11.71
N LEU A 55 -23.02 -15.52 12.92
CA LEU A 55 -22.74 -14.44 13.86
C LEU A 55 -21.24 -14.37 14.23
N THR A 56 -20.61 -15.52 14.49
CA THR A 56 -19.16 -15.59 14.77
C THR A 56 -18.34 -15.10 13.59
N GLY A 57 -18.70 -15.50 12.37
CA GLY A 57 -18.02 -15.03 11.15
C GLY A 57 -18.16 -13.52 10.94
N ILE A 58 -19.35 -12.95 11.18
CA ILE A 58 -19.58 -11.50 11.11
C ILE A 58 -18.74 -10.75 12.17
N LEU A 59 -18.72 -11.24 13.41
CA LEU A 59 -17.92 -10.64 14.48
C LEU A 59 -16.41 -10.72 14.19
N ALA A 60 -15.93 -11.84 13.65
CA ALA A 60 -14.54 -12.00 13.23
C ALA A 60 -14.19 -11.03 12.09
N TYR A 61 -15.08 -10.87 11.10
CA TYR A 61 -14.88 -9.92 10.01
C TYR A 61 -14.84 -8.46 10.51
N ALA A 62 -15.76 -8.08 11.39
CA ALA A 62 -15.76 -6.75 12.03
C ALA A 62 -14.49 -6.51 12.85
N GLY A 63 -14.06 -7.50 13.65
CA GLY A 63 -12.80 -7.46 14.38
C GLY A 63 -11.59 -7.34 13.46
N GLY A 64 -11.60 -8.01 12.31
CA GLY A 64 -10.58 -7.90 11.27
C GLY A 64 -10.47 -6.49 10.69
N ILE A 65 -11.59 -5.82 10.42
CA ILE A 65 -11.60 -4.42 9.97
C ILE A 65 -11.00 -3.50 11.04
N LEU A 66 -11.39 -3.66 12.31
CA LEU A 66 -10.83 -2.85 13.40
C LEU A 66 -9.33 -3.10 13.60
N LEU A 67 -8.89 -4.35 13.48
CA LEU A 67 -7.48 -4.69 13.54
C LEU A 67 -6.72 -4.10 12.34
N TRP A 68 -7.32 -4.13 11.15
CA TRP A 68 -6.72 -3.52 9.96
C TRP A 68 -6.51 -2.02 10.14
N THR A 69 -7.49 -1.26 10.63
CA THR A 69 -7.32 0.20 10.83
C THR A 69 -6.21 0.52 11.84
N LEU A 70 -6.07 -0.31 12.89
CA LEU A 70 -4.96 -0.20 13.83
C LEU A 70 -3.61 -0.51 13.16
N ILE A 71 -3.51 -1.59 12.38
CA ILE A 71 -2.30 -1.97 11.67
C ILE A 71 -1.93 -0.92 10.62
N GLU A 72 -2.90 -0.42 9.86
CA GLU A 72 -2.72 0.65 8.88
C GLU A 72 -2.10 1.88 9.53
N TYR A 73 -2.67 2.32 10.66
CA TYR A 73 -2.12 3.43 11.44
C TYR A 73 -0.68 3.15 11.88
N ILE A 74 -0.42 1.94 12.40
CA ILE A 74 0.91 1.57 12.89
C ILE A 74 1.94 1.61 11.75
N ILE A 75 1.65 0.92 10.66
CA ILE A 75 2.55 0.83 9.51
C ILE A 75 2.76 2.21 8.91
N HIS A 76 1.69 2.98 8.69
CA HIS A 76 1.82 4.31 8.10
C HIS A 76 2.67 5.22 8.99
N ARG A 77 2.40 5.27 10.30
CA ARG A 77 3.09 6.19 11.20
C ARG A 77 4.55 5.81 11.46
N TRP A 78 4.84 4.53 11.72
CA TRP A 78 6.15 4.12 12.22
C TRP A 78 7.03 3.44 11.19
N VAL A 79 6.45 2.80 10.16
CA VAL A 79 7.22 2.13 9.10
C VAL A 79 7.35 3.04 7.89
N PHE A 80 6.23 3.51 7.35
CA PHE A 80 6.20 4.33 6.14
C PHE A 80 6.75 5.74 6.35
N HIS A 81 6.75 6.26 7.58
CA HIS A 81 7.37 7.55 7.94
C HIS A 81 8.67 7.41 8.74
N TYR A 82 9.28 6.21 8.74
CA TYR A 82 10.62 6.03 9.27
C TYR A 82 11.64 6.86 8.47
N GLN A 83 12.71 7.34 9.12
CA GLN A 83 13.80 8.10 8.47
C GLN A 83 15.11 7.29 8.51
N PRO A 84 15.39 6.47 7.49
CA PRO A 84 16.61 5.68 7.44
C PRO A 84 17.86 6.56 7.36
N LYS A 85 18.91 6.15 8.08
CA LYS A 85 20.21 6.85 8.07
C LYS A 85 21.13 6.36 6.93
N SER A 86 21.04 5.08 6.56
CA SER A 86 21.87 4.50 5.51
C SER A 86 21.34 4.86 4.12
N GLU A 87 22.25 4.99 3.15
CA GLU A 87 21.88 5.29 1.76
C GLU A 87 20.98 4.21 1.16
N THR A 88 21.27 2.93 1.43
CA THR A 88 20.40 1.82 1.02
C THR A 88 19.02 1.91 1.66
N GLY A 89 18.95 2.25 2.95
CA GLY A 89 17.69 2.41 3.66
C GLY A 89 16.83 3.51 3.05
N LYS A 90 17.42 4.66 2.72
CA LYS A 90 16.73 5.77 2.07
C LYS A 90 16.14 5.36 0.71
N LYS A 91 16.88 4.59 -0.09
CA LYS A 91 16.38 4.07 -1.38
C LYS A 91 15.19 3.13 -1.21
N ILE A 92 15.26 2.20 -0.26
CA ILE A 92 14.16 1.27 0.02
C ILE A 92 12.93 2.05 0.52
N HIS A 93 13.12 2.97 1.46
CA HIS A 93 12.04 3.79 2.00
C HIS A 93 11.38 4.67 0.92
N PHE A 94 12.18 5.22 0.00
CA PHE A 94 11.65 5.95 -1.16
C PHE A 94 10.70 5.09 -2.00
N LEU A 95 11.08 3.84 -2.30
CA LEU A 95 10.24 2.90 -3.06
C LEU A 95 8.97 2.48 -2.30
N VAL A 96 9.02 2.41 -0.97
CA VAL A 96 7.89 1.94 -0.15
C VAL A 96 6.84 3.02 0.09
N HIS A 97 7.26 4.25 0.40
CA HIS A 97 6.32 5.35 0.70
C HIS A 97 6.82 6.74 0.28
N GLY A 98 8.13 6.96 0.20
CA GLY A 98 8.68 8.29 -0.12
C GLY A 98 8.22 8.83 -1.47
N ILE A 99 8.15 7.96 -2.50
CA ILE A 99 7.70 8.33 -3.84
C ILE A 99 6.27 8.89 -3.84
N HIS A 100 5.39 8.35 -3.00
CA HIS A 100 4.01 8.82 -2.87
C HIS A 100 3.95 10.25 -2.30
N HIS A 101 4.86 10.64 -1.39
CA HIS A 101 4.94 12.03 -0.91
C HIS A 101 5.52 12.97 -1.96
N ASP A 102 6.51 12.51 -2.72
CA ASP A 102 7.19 13.33 -3.72
C ASP A 102 6.34 13.52 -4.99
N TYR A 103 5.56 12.50 -5.38
CA TYR A 103 4.72 12.44 -6.59
C TYR A 103 3.29 11.95 -6.27
N PRO A 104 2.49 12.67 -5.45
CA PRO A 104 1.19 12.21 -4.96
C PRO A 104 0.10 12.01 -6.02
N ARG A 105 0.36 12.42 -7.27
CA ARG A 105 -0.60 12.32 -8.39
C ARG A 105 -0.16 11.37 -9.50
N ASP A 106 0.95 10.64 -9.33
CA ASP A 106 1.29 9.56 -10.25
C ASP A 106 0.15 8.52 -10.23
N ALA A 107 -0.45 8.28 -11.40
CA ALA A 107 -1.61 7.42 -11.56
C ALA A 107 -1.26 6.02 -12.10
N THR A 108 0.04 5.69 -12.18
CA THR A 108 0.51 4.47 -12.83
C THR A 108 0.60 3.25 -11.94
#